data_AF-A0A1A3UG09-F1
#
_entry.id   AF-A0A1A3UG09-F1
#
_cell.length_a   1.000
_cell.length_b   1.000
_cell.length_c   1.000
_cell.angle_alpha   90.00
_cell.angle_beta   90.00
_cell.angle_gamma   90.00
#
_symmetry.space_group_name_H-M   'P 1'
#
loop_
_entity.id
_entity.type
_entity.pdbx_description
1 polymer ?
#
loop_
_entity_poly.entity_id
_entity_poly.type
_entity_poly.pdbx_seq_one_letter_code
_entity_poly.pdbx_strand_id
1 'polypeptide(L)'
;MSVRKHLVLDTSIIVGVSVLWLIGVLSYKWLAPHPLPKVDLGTTDDPLVVVHVEQLNATEQLLEVKVLLRPDESIINRRLNRLTAESAVRFVSQNDMAELQYHTGKAPEWVSTTIDARGKSTEWPVDEYVTDPIQAEWLVGAADTSHYEPARVEVEGAVDGFDIHLERVASSDPKAPAAVVIKLKRTKAQQFFDIGICLVLITLPALALFVAIQMVTRRRPFLPPFGTWYAAMLFAVVPLRNFLPGAPPPGAWIDQGLVIWVLLGLATAMVIYIIAWYRDRA
;
A
#
# COMPACT_ATOMS: atom_id res chain seq x y z
N MET A 1 -50.23 -2.36 3.90
CA MET A 1 -49.20 -1.53 4.59
C MET A 1 -49.23 -0.14 3.95
N SER A 2 -49.30 0.95 4.73
CA SER A 2 -49.61 2.28 4.17
C SER A 2 -48.40 2.98 3.54
N VAL A 3 -48.64 3.79 2.51
CA VAL A 3 -47.66 4.60 1.74
C VAL A 3 -46.65 5.34 2.63
N ARG A 4 -47.09 5.80 3.80
CA ARG A 4 -46.25 6.46 4.80
C ARG A 4 -45.13 5.58 5.36
N LYS A 5 -45.35 4.27 5.52
CA LYS A 5 -44.34 3.32 5.99
C LYS A 5 -43.27 3.03 4.94
N HIS A 6 -43.66 2.99 3.66
CA HIS A 6 -42.70 2.86 2.56
C HIS A 6 -41.83 4.11 2.44
N LEU A 7 -42.43 5.30 2.50
CA LEU A 7 -41.68 6.56 2.44
C LEU A 7 -40.67 6.71 3.59
N VAL A 8 -41.05 6.32 4.81
CA VAL A 8 -40.15 6.35 5.98
C VAL A 8 -39.01 5.34 5.82
N LEU A 9 -39.29 4.14 5.32
CA LEU A 9 -38.28 3.11 5.08
C LEU A 9 -37.29 3.58 4.00
N ASP A 10 -37.78 4.07 2.86
CA ASP A 10 -36.95 4.52 1.75
C ASP A 10 -36.08 5.71 2.14
N THR A 11 -36.66 6.69 2.86
CA THR A 11 -35.90 7.83 3.39
C THR A 11 -34.86 7.38 4.40
N SER A 12 -35.17 6.41 5.27
CA SER A 12 -34.22 5.87 6.25
C SER A 12 -33.06 5.14 5.58
N ILE A 13 -33.32 4.39 4.48
CA ILE A 13 -32.27 3.73 3.70
C ILE A 13 -31.37 4.77 3.06
N ILE A 14 -31.94 5.78 2.39
CA ILE A 14 -31.17 6.84 1.72
C ILE A 14 -30.31 7.58 2.76
N VAL A 15 -30.90 8.01 3.87
CA VAL A 15 -30.17 8.68 4.94
C VAL A 15 -29.09 7.77 5.51
N GLY A 16 -29.39 6.49 5.75
CA GLY A 16 -28.41 5.52 6.23
C GLY A 16 -27.22 5.35 5.28
N VAL A 17 -27.47 5.22 3.98
CA VAL A 17 -26.42 5.13 2.96
C VAL A 17 -25.62 6.44 2.87
N SER A 18 -26.29 7.59 2.88
CA SER A 18 -25.63 8.90 2.85
C SER A 18 -24.77 9.13 4.10
N VAL A 19 -25.24 8.72 5.28
CA VAL A 19 -24.46 8.80 6.52
C VAL A 19 -23.26 7.86 6.47
N LEU A 20 -23.43 6.61 6.02
CA LEU A 20 -22.32 5.67 5.83
C LEU A 20 -21.27 6.21 4.85
N TRP A 21 -21.73 6.81 3.75
CA TRP A 21 -20.85 7.45 2.77
C TRP A 21 -20.10 8.64 3.36
N LEU A 22 -20.80 9.53 4.08
CA LEU A 22 -20.17 10.68 4.77
C LEU A 22 -19.14 10.22 5.81
N ILE A 23 -19.47 9.20 6.60
CA ILE A 23 -18.53 8.60 7.57
C ILE A 23 -17.29 8.07 6.84
N GLY A 24 -17.46 7.36 5.73
CA GLY A 24 -16.33 6.84 4.94
C GLY A 24 -15.44 7.94 4.37
N VAL A 25 -16.02 9.02 3.85
CA VAL A 25 -15.25 10.16 3.31
C VAL A 25 -14.54 10.94 4.43
N LEU A 26 -15.24 11.19 5.54
CA LEU A 26 -14.68 11.90 6.69
C LEU A 26 -13.57 11.08 7.35
N SER A 27 -13.76 9.77 7.53
CA SER A 27 -12.74 8.89 8.10
C SER A 27 -11.50 8.88 7.21
N TYR A 28 -11.65 8.78 5.89
CA TYR A 28 -10.53 8.85 4.96
C TYR A 28 -9.76 10.17 5.08
N LYS A 29 -10.44 11.32 5.11
CA LYS A 29 -9.79 12.62 5.24
C LYS A 29 -9.08 12.82 6.59
N TRP A 30 -9.64 12.27 7.65
CA TRP A 30 -9.11 12.46 9.01
C TRP A 30 -7.97 11.50 9.35
N LEU A 31 -7.98 10.30 8.75
CA LEU A 31 -6.95 9.27 8.92
C LEU A 31 -5.95 9.23 7.77
N ALA A 32 -6.00 10.20 6.84
CA ALA A 32 -5.09 10.25 5.71
C ALA A 32 -3.63 10.35 6.21
N PRO A 33 -2.69 9.61 5.59
CA PRO A 33 -1.29 9.71 5.93
C PRO A 33 -0.80 11.14 5.68
N HIS A 34 0.08 11.61 6.58
CA HIS A 34 0.81 12.84 6.33
C HIS A 34 2.11 12.47 5.63
N PRO A 35 2.44 13.12 4.49
CA PRO A 35 3.73 12.90 3.85
C PRO A 35 4.85 13.26 4.83
N LEU A 36 6.01 12.62 4.69
CA LEU A 36 7.19 13.05 5.43
C LEU A 36 7.49 14.51 5.11
N PRO A 37 7.94 15.31 6.09
CA PRO A 37 8.32 16.69 5.83
C PRO A 37 9.41 16.71 4.77
N LYS A 38 9.35 17.69 3.87
CA LYS A 38 10.42 17.92 2.90
C LYS A 38 11.71 18.16 3.67
N VAL A 39 12.79 17.52 3.24
CA VAL A 39 14.09 17.71 3.84
C VAL A 39 14.55 19.13 3.53
N ASP A 40 14.91 19.89 4.57
CA ASP A 40 15.48 21.20 4.37
C ASP A 40 16.89 21.04 3.80
N LEU A 41 17.01 21.41 2.54
CA LEU A 41 18.24 21.34 1.79
C LEU A 41 19.19 22.51 2.14
N GLY A 42 18.79 23.46 2.99
CA GLY A 42 19.45 24.75 3.16
C GLY A 42 20.45 24.91 4.29
N THR A 43 20.69 23.91 5.17
CA THR A 43 21.18 24.21 6.53
C THR A 43 22.42 23.47 7.04
N THR A 44 23.06 22.59 6.28
CA THR A 44 24.25 21.87 6.79
C THR A 44 25.37 21.81 5.76
N ASP A 45 26.59 22.09 6.23
CA ASP A 45 27.85 21.98 5.47
C ASP A 45 28.27 20.51 5.23
N ASP A 46 27.57 19.55 5.84
CA ASP A 46 27.84 18.12 5.67
C ASP A 46 27.23 17.55 4.37
N PRO A 47 27.90 16.58 3.72
CA PRO A 47 27.34 15.88 2.57
C PRO A 47 26.05 15.15 2.96
N LEU A 48 25.01 15.38 2.16
CA LEU A 48 23.65 14.91 2.43
C LEU A 48 23.14 14.07 1.26
N VAL A 49 22.69 12.86 1.56
CA VAL A 49 22.00 11.99 0.60
C VAL A 49 20.52 11.98 0.96
N VAL A 50 19.69 12.51 0.07
CA VAL A 50 18.24 12.54 0.24
C VAL A 50 17.63 11.35 -0.49
N VAL A 51 16.89 10.53 0.25
CA VAL A 51 16.13 9.39 -0.27
C VAL A 51 14.66 9.77 -0.28
N HIS A 52 14.14 10.02 -1.48
CA HIS A 52 12.73 10.29 -1.70
C HIS A 52 12.00 8.98 -1.99
N VAL A 53 11.10 8.59 -1.10
CA VAL A 53 10.32 7.36 -1.22
C VAL A 53 9.09 7.60 -2.10
N GLU A 54 8.88 6.74 -3.10
CA GLU A 54 7.78 6.89 -4.06
C GLU A 54 6.72 5.80 -3.91
N GLN A 55 7.14 4.53 -3.99
CA GLN A 55 6.19 3.42 -4.08
C GLN A 55 6.76 2.15 -3.46
N LEU A 56 5.90 1.35 -2.85
CA LEU A 56 6.24 0.01 -2.37
C LEU A 56 5.61 -1.05 -3.28
N ASN A 57 6.45 -1.90 -3.87
CA ASN A 57 6.00 -3.15 -4.47
C ASN A 57 5.93 -4.24 -3.38
N ALA A 58 4.73 -4.43 -2.82
CA ALA A 58 4.46 -5.41 -1.77
C ALA A 58 4.77 -6.86 -2.17
N THR A 59 4.67 -7.19 -3.46
CA THR A 59 4.88 -8.56 -3.97
C THR A 59 6.36 -8.88 -4.09
N GLU A 60 7.13 -7.94 -4.64
CA GLU A 60 8.58 -8.09 -4.81
C GLU A 60 9.36 -7.67 -3.56
N GLN A 61 8.70 -7.03 -2.59
CA GLN A 61 9.33 -6.49 -1.38
C GLN A 61 10.37 -5.42 -1.68
N LEU A 62 10.12 -4.63 -2.72
CA LEU A 62 11.00 -3.56 -3.19
C LEU A 62 10.36 -2.20 -2.94
N LEU A 63 11.14 -1.31 -2.33
CA LEU A 63 10.80 0.10 -2.14
C LEU A 63 11.46 0.92 -3.26
N GLU A 64 10.63 1.47 -4.14
CA GLU A 64 11.07 2.39 -5.18
C GLU A 64 11.38 3.75 -4.57
N VAL A 65 12.63 4.19 -4.76
CA VAL A 65 13.13 5.44 -4.22
C VAL A 65 13.87 6.23 -5.28
N LYS A 66 13.90 7.55 -5.12
CA LYS A 66 14.79 8.44 -5.83
C LYS A 66 15.83 8.98 -4.88
N VAL A 67 17.08 8.97 -5.32
CA VAL A 67 18.20 9.43 -4.52
C VAL A 67 18.74 10.72 -5.12
N LEU A 68 18.97 11.70 -4.27
CA LEU A 68 19.63 12.95 -4.64
C LEU A 68 20.85 13.13 -3.76
N LEU A 69 22.01 13.18 -4.39
CA LEU A 69 23.23 13.62 -3.73
C LEU A 69 23.24 15.15 -3.61
N ARG A 70 23.36 15.64 -2.39
CA ARG A 70 23.76 17.01 -2.11
C ARG A 70 25.20 16.97 -1.59
N PRO A 71 26.16 17.22 -2.48
CA PRO A 71 27.56 17.15 -2.10
C PRO A 71 27.97 18.37 -1.27
N ASP A 72 29.11 18.25 -0.61
CA ASP A 72 29.79 19.36 0.05
C ASP A 72 30.22 20.44 -0.98
N GLU A 73 30.44 21.65 -0.48
CA GLU A 73 30.87 22.83 -1.24
C GLU A 73 32.14 22.63 -2.06
N SER A 74 32.99 21.69 -1.64
CA SER A 74 34.24 21.35 -2.31
C SER A 74 34.07 20.88 -3.76
N ILE A 75 32.94 20.28 -4.13
CA ILE A 75 32.73 19.71 -5.48
C ILE A 75 31.54 20.28 -6.25
N ILE A 76 30.88 21.33 -5.72
CA ILE A 76 29.74 21.97 -6.37
C ILE A 76 30.00 23.44 -6.68
N ASN A 77 29.86 23.80 -7.95
CA ASN A 77 29.90 25.20 -8.36
C ASN A 77 28.58 25.89 -7.99
N ARG A 78 28.53 26.57 -6.84
CA ARG A 78 27.33 27.30 -6.33
C ARG A 78 26.67 28.23 -7.36
N ARG A 79 27.43 28.84 -8.29
CA ARG A 79 26.88 29.78 -9.27
C ARG A 79 26.09 29.07 -10.37
N LEU A 80 26.57 27.91 -10.80
CA LEU A 80 25.98 27.14 -11.91
C LEU A 80 25.18 25.92 -11.43
N ASN A 81 25.23 25.63 -10.12
CA ASN A 81 24.71 24.43 -9.48
C ASN A 81 25.13 23.15 -10.22
N ARG A 82 26.42 23.04 -10.56
CA ARG A 82 26.99 21.94 -11.34
C ARG A 82 28.16 21.32 -10.60
N LEU A 83 28.28 20.01 -10.71
CA LEU A 83 29.39 19.22 -10.17
C LEU A 83 30.69 19.58 -10.89
N THR A 84 31.76 19.74 -10.14
CA THR A 84 33.11 20.02 -10.66
C THR A 84 33.97 18.78 -10.85
N ALA A 85 33.53 17.63 -10.32
CA ALA A 85 34.15 16.32 -10.47
C ALA A 85 33.07 15.22 -10.59
N GLU A 86 33.48 14.02 -11.03
CA GLU A 86 32.62 12.84 -10.98
C GLU A 86 32.36 12.47 -9.53
N SER A 87 31.15 12.04 -9.24
CA SER A 87 30.75 11.58 -7.92
C SER A 87 29.84 10.38 -8.05
N ALA A 88 29.76 9.59 -6.99
CA ALA A 88 28.86 8.45 -6.92
C ALA A 88 28.28 8.34 -5.52
N VAL A 89 27.10 7.74 -5.38
CA VAL A 89 26.54 7.34 -4.08
C VAL A 89 26.46 5.83 -4.04
N ARG A 90 26.93 5.24 -2.95
CA ARG A 90 26.78 3.81 -2.66
C ARG A 90 26.10 3.61 -1.32
N PHE A 91 25.30 2.56 -1.21
CA PHE A 91 24.67 2.16 0.04
C PHE A 91 25.51 1.06 0.71
N VAL A 92 26.11 1.37 1.85
CA VAL A 92 27.07 0.47 2.54
C VAL A 92 26.42 -0.83 2.99
N SER A 93 25.15 -0.78 3.38
CA SER A 93 24.42 -1.92 3.91
C SER A 93 23.71 -2.74 2.82
N GLN A 94 23.82 -2.36 1.56
CA GLN A 94 23.19 -3.04 0.41
C GLN A 94 24.24 -3.31 -0.68
N ASN A 95 25.16 -4.25 -0.40
CA ASN A 95 26.31 -4.55 -1.26
C ASN A 95 25.96 -4.97 -2.70
N ASP A 96 24.74 -5.45 -2.95
CA ASP A 96 24.30 -5.85 -4.30
C ASP A 96 23.80 -4.66 -5.14
N MET A 97 23.66 -3.47 -4.55
CA MET A 97 23.26 -2.26 -5.28
C MET A 97 24.44 -1.65 -6.03
N ALA A 98 24.24 -1.37 -7.32
CA ALA A 98 25.19 -0.62 -8.12
C ALA A 98 25.33 0.83 -7.60
N GLU A 99 26.51 1.42 -7.82
CA GLU A 99 26.75 2.81 -7.48
C GLU A 99 25.92 3.75 -8.36
N LEU A 100 25.29 4.73 -7.71
CA LEU A 100 24.52 5.76 -8.37
C LEU A 100 25.47 6.85 -8.84
N GLN A 101 25.72 6.91 -10.15
CA GLN A 101 26.71 7.81 -10.73
C GLN A 101 26.15 9.21 -10.98
N TYR A 102 26.96 10.22 -10.68
CA TYR A 102 26.69 11.63 -10.92
C TYR A 102 27.83 12.25 -11.71
N HIS A 103 27.50 12.79 -12.88
CA HIS A 103 28.51 13.23 -13.84
C HIS A 103 28.94 14.68 -13.68
N THR A 104 30.22 14.93 -13.93
CA THR A 104 30.82 16.26 -13.94
C THR A 104 30.09 17.19 -14.90
N GLY A 105 29.95 18.47 -14.52
CA GLY A 105 29.34 19.50 -15.35
C GLY A 105 27.81 19.42 -15.43
N LYS A 106 27.18 18.43 -14.79
CA LYS A 106 25.73 18.37 -14.59
C LYS A 106 25.35 18.81 -13.19
N ALA A 107 24.11 19.23 -13.02
CA ALA A 107 23.54 19.46 -11.70
C ALA A 107 23.22 18.10 -11.05
N PRO A 108 23.32 17.95 -9.72
CA PRO A 108 22.81 16.76 -9.05
C PRO A 108 21.34 16.56 -9.39
N GLU A 109 21.01 15.36 -9.89
CA GLU A 109 19.67 14.99 -10.33
C GLU A 109 19.14 13.80 -9.53
N TRP A 110 17.82 13.60 -9.54
CA TRP A 110 17.22 12.45 -8.89
C TRP A 110 17.50 11.18 -9.69
N VAL A 111 18.15 10.21 -9.06
CA VAL A 111 18.41 8.89 -9.66
C VAL A 111 17.50 7.86 -9.02
N SER A 112 16.68 7.19 -9.84
CA SER A 112 15.79 6.12 -9.37
C SER A 112 16.57 4.85 -9.05
N THR A 113 16.24 4.22 -7.93
CA THR A 113 16.75 2.92 -7.52
C THR A 113 15.71 2.21 -6.65
N THR A 114 15.98 0.95 -6.30
CA THR A 114 15.10 0.14 -5.45
C THR A 114 15.86 -0.30 -4.21
N ILE A 115 15.20 -0.24 -3.05
CA ILE A 115 15.73 -0.70 -1.78
C ILE A 115 14.91 -1.89 -1.30
N ASP A 116 15.56 -2.92 -0.78
CA ASP A 116 14.87 -4.06 -0.19
C ASP A 116 14.09 -3.65 1.06
N ALA A 117 12.79 -3.98 1.08
CA ALA A 117 11.88 -3.72 2.18
C ALA A 117 11.22 -5.03 2.61
N ARG A 118 11.84 -5.71 3.59
CA ARG A 118 11.39 -7.02 4.05
C ARG A 118 10.07 -6.88 4.80
N GLY A 119 9.10 -7.71 4.41
CA GLY A 119 7.79 -7.73 5.05
C GLY A 119 7.07 -9.04 4.80
N LYS A 120 5.85 -9.12 5.31
CA LYS A 120 4.98 -10.27 5.07
C LYS A 120 3.73 -9.81 4.33
N SER A 121 3.85 -9.75 3.01
CA SER A 121 2.75 -9.39 2.11
C SER A 121 1.55 -10.32 2.20
N THR A 122 1.74 -11.54 2.71
CA THR A 122 0.67 -12.50 2.98
C THR A 122 -0.21 -12.12 4.18
N GLU A 123 0.25 -11.24 5.08
CA GLU A 123 -0.51 -10.79 6.26
C GLU A 123 -1.42 -9.58 5.95
N TRP A 124 -1.65 -9.28 4.67
CA TRP A 124 -2.63 -8.27 4.25
C TRP A 124 -3.99 -8.47 4.95
N PRO A 125 -4.63 -7.41 5.50
CA PRO A 125 -4.32 -5.97 5.39
C PRO A 125 -3.55 -5.39 6.59
N VAL A 126 -2.87 -6.23 7.38
CA VAL A 126 -2.10 -5.79 8.57
C VAL A 126 -0.59 -5.96 8.38
N ASP A 127 -0.17 -6.11 7.13
CA ASP A 127 1.20 -6.20 6.67
C ASP A 127 2.02 -4.94 7.01
N GLU A 128 3.29 -5.20 7.32
CA GLU A 128 4.31 -4.21 7.65
C GLU A 128 5.60 -4.58 6.91
N TYR A 129 6.34 -3.54 6.50
CA TYR A 129 7.59 -3.68 5.75
C TYR A 129 8.66 -2.83 6.40
N VAL A 130 9.88 -3.37 6.46
CA VAL A 130 11.02 -2.74 7.13
C VAL A 130 12.25 -2.90 6.24
N THR A 131 12.91 -1.80 5.95
CA THR A 131 14.18 -1.82 5.22
C THR A 131 15.31 -2.30 6.12
N ASP A 132 16.38 -2.82 5.53
CA ASP A 132 17.66 -2.91 6.25
C ASP A 132 18.17 -1.50 6.61
N PRO A 133 19.06 -1.36 7.61
CA PRO A 133 19.62 -0.07 7.98
C PRO A 133 20.31 0.59 6.77
N ILE A 134 19.84 1.77 6.37
CA ILE A 134 20.36 2.49 5.21
C ILE A 134 21.49 3.40 5.67
N GLN A 135 22.69 3.15 5.17
CA GLN A 135 23.85 4.03 5.28
C GLN A 135 24.35 4.35 3.88
N ALA A 136 24.71 5.61 3.65
CA ALA A 136 25.23 6.06 2.36
C ALA A 136 26.65 6.59 2.52
N GLU A 137 27.46 6.29 1.53
CA GLU A 137 28.75 6.91 1.30
C GLU A 137 28.74 7.54 -0.08
N TRP A 138 29.49 8.61 -0.24
CA TRP A 138 29.64 9.29 -1.52
C TRP A 138 31.11 9.35 -1.93
N LEU A 139 31.35 9.31 -3.24
CA LEU A 139 32.69 9.37 -3.81
C LEU A 139 33.14 10.83 -3.93
N VAL A 140 34.21 11.17 -3.21
CA VAL A 140 34.80 12.51 -3.17
C VAL A 140 36.12 12.52 -3.92
N GLY A 141 36.40 13.59 -4.66
CA GLY A 141 37.70 13.82 -5.29
C GLY A 141 37.77 13.42 -6.77
N ALA A 142 38.90 13.73 -7.42
CA ALA A 142 39.11 13.46 -8.84
C ALA A 142 40.05 12.27 -9.03
N ALA A 143 39.60 11.28 -9.81
CA ALA A 143 40.39 10.12 -10.25
C ALA A 143 41.27 9.50 -9.15
N ASP A 144 42.58 9.74 -9.19
CA ASP A 144 43.58 9.14 -8.29
C ASP A 144 43.50 9.60 -6.82
N THR A 145 42.74 10.67 -6.54
CA THR A 145 42.48 11.17 -5.17
C THR A 145 41.11 10.78 -4.64
N SER A 146 40.38 9.96 -5.40
CA SER A 146 39.02 9.60 -5.06
C SER A 146 38.95 8.67 -3.84
N HIS A 147 38.10 9.00 -2.89
CA HIS A 147 37.83 8.18 -1.72
C HIS A 147 36.38 8.33 -1.30
N TYR A 148 35.86 7.34 -0.57
CA TYR A 148 34.50 7.39 -0.06
C TYR A 148 34.47 8.10 1.28
N GLU A 149 33.56 9.05 1.41
CA GLU A 149 33.24 9.67 2.68
C GLU A 149 31.80 9.33 3.10
N PRO A 150 31.54 9.14 4.40
CA PRO A 150 30.18 8.95 4.88
C PRO A 150 29.29 10.17 4.62
N ALA A 151 28.07 9.94 4.14
CA ALA A 151 27.06 10.98 3.97
C ALA A 151 25.88 10.76 4.90
N ARG A 152 25.30 11.85 5.41
CA ARG A 152 24.08 11.75 6.21
C ARG A 152 22.90 11.42 5.30
N VAL A 153 22.14 10.40 5.66
CA VAL A 153 20.92 10.00 4.94
C VAL A 153 19.72 10.71 5.56
N GLU A 154 18.95 11.39 4.72
CA GLU A 154 17.64 11.95 5.09
C GLU A 154 16.58 11.38 4.17
N VAL A 155 15.40 11.11 4.71
CA VAL A 155 14.31 10.44 3.97
C VAL A 155 13.11 11.38 3.89
N GLU A 156 12.54 11.51 2.70
CA GLU A 156 11.30 12.26 2.45
C GLU A 156 10.37 11.52 1.50
N GLY A 157 9.20 12.13 1.24
CA GLY A 157 8.21 11.58 0.33
C GLY A 157 7.03 10.94 1.05
N ALA A 158 6.28 10.16 0.30
CA ALA A 158 5.08 9.47 0.78
C ALA A 158 4.87 8.20 -0.05
N VAL A 159 4.29 7.19 0.58
CA VAL A 159 3.90 5.95 -0.08
C VAL A 159 2.40 5.79 0.05
N ASP A 160 1.72 5.60 -1.07
CA ASP A 160 0.27 5.48 -1.10
C ASP A 160 -0.23 4.32 -0.21
N GLY A 161 -1.07 4.67 0.77
CA GLY A 161 -1.68 3.70 1.68
C GLY A 161 -0.78 3.25 2.85
N PHE A 162 0.45 3.78 2.98
CA PHE A 162 1.36 3.47 4.08
C PHE A 162 1.77 4.73 4.88
N ASP A 163 1.80 4.58 6.21
CA ASP A 163 2.48 5.49 7.11
C ASP A 163 3.97 5.12 7.16
N ILE A 164 4.83 6.15 7.07
CA ILE A 164 6.28 6.00 7.10
C ILE A 164 6.79 6.39 8.49
N HIS A 165 7.49 5.46 9.15
CA HIS A 165 8.18 5.70 10.40
C HIS A 165 9.69 5.54 10.20
N LEU A 166 10.45 6.53 10.63
CA LEU A 166 11.90 6.54 10.53
C LEU A 166 12.51 6.22 11.89
N GLU A 167 13.39 5.22 11.94
CA GLU A 167 14.18 4.89 13.12
C GLU A 167 15.65 5.11 12.79
N ARG A 168 16.34 5.94 13.60
CA ARG A 168 17.78 6.16 13.45
C ARG A 168 18.53 5.19 14.36
N VAL A 169 19.40 4.39 13.76
CA VAL A 169 20.21 3.38 14.44
C VAL A 169 21.67 3.87 14.42
N ALA A 170 22.31 3.92 15.59
CA ALA A 170 23.71 4.31 15.68
C ALA A 170 24.58 3.37 14.82
N SER A 171 25.54 3.94 14.09
CA SER A 171 26.50 3.14 13.33
C SER A 171 27.47 2.44 14.29
N SER A 172 28.01 1.29 13.85
CA SER A 172 29.09 0.59 14.54
C SER A 172 30.41 1.37 14.49
N ASP A 173 30.60 2.22 13.47
CA ASP A 173 31.69 3.18 13.40
C ASP A 173 31.26 4.50 14.10
N PRO A 174 31.93 4.92 15.19
CA PRO A 174 31.63 6.16 15.90
C PRO A 174 31.75 7.42 15.05
N LYS A 175 32.46 7.36 13.91
CA LYS A 175 32.64 8.48 12.98
C LYS A 175 31.62 8.52 11.86
N ALA A 176 30.88 7.43 11.63
CA ALA A 176 29.88 7.36 10.58
C ALA A 176 28.53 7.92 11.07
N PRO A 177 27.77 8.62 10.20
CA PRO A 177 26.40 9.02 10.49
C PRO A 177 25.52 7.83 10.89
N ALA A 178 24.48 8.10 11.69
CA ALA A 178 23.50 7.09 12.05
C ALA A 178 22.81 6.51 10.80
N ALA A 179 22.63 5.19 10.78
CA ALA A 179 21.82 4.52 9.76
C ALA A 179 20.34 4.87 9.93
N VAL A 180 19.60 4.84 8.82
CA VAL A 180 18.15 5.06 8.83
C VAL A 180 17.42 3.78 8.45
N VAL A 181 16.51 3.33 9.30
CA VAL A 181 15.59 2.23 9.01
C VAL A 181 14.22 2.83 8.69
N ILE A 182 13.69 2.49 7.52
CA ILE A 182 12.36 2.91 7.08
C ILE A 182 11.37 1.80 7.40
N LYS A 183 10.36 2.10 8.22
CA LYS A 183 9.25 1.21 8.54
C LYS A 183 7.98 1.72 7.85
N LEU A 184 7.36 0.87 7.05
CA LEU A 184 6.15 1.14 6.29
C LEU A 184 5.02 0.30 6.87
N LYS A 185 3.97 0.96 7.34
CA LYS A 185 2.79 0.29 7.91
C LYS A 185 1.53 0.79 7.23
N ARG A 186 0.57 -0.10 6.92
CA ARG A 186 -0.69 0.36 6.32
C ARG A 186 -1.39 1.39 7.20
N THR A 187 -1.81 2.47 6.55
CA THR A 187 -2.49 3.59 7.23
C THR A 187 -3.81 3.13 7.82
N LYS A 188 -4.25 3.81 8.88
CA LYS A 188 -5.56 3.55 9.48
C LYS A 188 -6.71 3.82 8.50
N ALA A 189 -6.57 4.81 7.63
CA ALA A 189 -7.54 5.08 6.56
C ALA A 189 -7.68 3.88 5.61
N GLN A 190 -6.56 3.33 5.16
CA GLN A 190 -6.54 2.17 4.28
C GLN A 190 -7.17 0.94 4.95
N GLN A 191 -6.79 0.65 6.19
CA GLN A 191 -7.35 -0.48 6.95
C GLN A 191 -8.87 -0.38 7.09
N PHE A 192 -9.42 0.82 7.31
CA PHE A 192 -10.87 1.01 7.39
C PHE A 192 -11.56 0.77 6.04
N PHE A 193 -10.96 1.25 4.95
CA PHE A 193 -11.46 1.01 3.60
C PHE A 193 -11.44 -0.49 3.25
N ASP A 194 -10.36 -1.19 3.60
CA ASP A 194 -10.22 -2.64 3.42
C ASP A 194 -11.30 -3.42 4.17
N ILE A 195 -11.58 -3.07 5.42
CA ILE A 195 -12.69 -3.65 6.21
C ILE A 195 -14.03 -3.43 5.50
N GLY A 196 -14.25 -2.25 4.91
CA GLY A 196 -15.46 -1.95 4.15
C GLY A 196 -15.67 -2.91 2.97
N ILE A 197 -14.64 -3.15 2.16
CA ILE A 197 -14.71 -4.11 1.04
C ILE A 197 -14.92 -5.53 1.57
N CYS A 198 -14.22 -5.94 2.63
CA CYS A 198 -14.41 -7.24 3.27
C CYS A 198 -15.86 -7.45 3.74
N LEU A 199 -16.49 -6.43 4.35
CA LEU A 199 -17.88 -6.49 4.78
C LEU A 199 -18.83 -6.67 3.59
N VAL A 200 -18.60 -5.95 2.49
CA VAL A 200 -19.36 -6.14 1.23
C VAL A 200 -19.22 -7.58 0.74
N LEU A 201 -18.00 -8.10 0.68
CA LEU A 201 -17.71 -9.48 0.27
C LEU A 201 -18.44 -10.52 1.12
N ILE A 202 -18.52 -10.33 2.45
CA ILE A 202 -19.27 -11.21 3.37
C ILE A 202 -20.77 -11.08 3.20
N THR A 203 -21.25 -9.87 2.88
CA THR A 203 -22.68 -9.59 2.76
C THR A 203 -23.29 -10.29 1.54
N LEU A 204 -22.54 -10.42 0.43
CA LEU A 204 -22.98 -11.12 -0.77
C LEU A 204 -23.47 -12.57 -0.51
N PRO A 205 -22.64 -13.49 0.04
CA PRO A 205 -23.06 -14.85 0.36
C PRO A 205 -24.10 -14.88 1.48
N ALA A 206 -24.04 -13.97 2.45
CA ALA A 206 -25.04 -13.92 3.53
C ALA A 206 -26.45 -13.62 2.99
N LEU A 207 -26.58 -12.62 2.12
CA LEU A 207 -27.83 -12.30 1.45
C LEU A 207 -28.26 -13.42 0.51
N ALA A 208 -27.32 -14.01 -0.23
CA ALA A 208 -27.62 -15.11 -1.13
C ALA A 208 -28.18 -16.33 -0.38
N LEU A 209 -27.52 -16.74 0.71
CA LEU A 209 -27.98 -17.80 1.60
C LEU A 209 -29.33 -17.45 2.21
N PHE A 210 -29.51 -16.23 2.70
CA PHE A 210 -30.78 -15.78 3.27
C PHE A 210 -31.93 -15.97 2.27
N VAL A 211 -31.77 -15.48 1.03
CA VAL A 211 -32.79 -15.62 -0.02
C VAL A 211 -33.04 -17.09 -0.38
N ALA A 212 -31.96 -17.87 -0.59
CA ALA A 212 -32.08 -19.30 -0.92
C ALA A 212 -32.80 -20.08 0.19
N ILE A 213 -32.51 -19.79 1.47
CA ILE A 213 -33.17 -20.41 2.62
C ILE A 213 -34.65 -20.03 2.69
N GLN A 214 -35.03 -18.78 2.40
CA GLN A 214 -36.45 -18.40 2.36
C GLN A 214 -37.23 -19.15 1.27
N MET A 215 -36.60 -19.43 0.12
CA MET A 215 -37.21 -20.19 -0.96
C MET A 215 -37.37 -21.67 -0.60
N VAL A 216 -36.31 -22.32 -0.09
CA VAL A 216 -36.39 -23.76 0.27
C VAL A 216 -37.35 -24.04 1.43
N THR A 217 -37.54 -23.06 2.33
CA THR A 217 -38.49 -23.15 3.44
C THR A 217 -39.94 -22.78 3.06
N ARG A 218 -40.21 -22.51 1.77
CA ARG A 218 -41.52 -22.08 1.24
C ARG A 218 -42.09 -20.82 1.91
N ARG A 219 -41.24 -19.99 2.54
CA ARG A 219 -41.65 -18.70 3.14
C ARG A 219 -41.81 -17.60 2.08
N ARG A 220 -41.14 -17.75 0.94
CA ARG A 220 -41.23 -16.89 -0.22
C ARG A 220 -41.35 -17.75 -1.49
N PRO A 221 -42.04 -17.27 -2.54
CA PRO A 221 -42.18 -18.02 -3.78
C PRO A 221 -40.82 -18.22 -4.46
N PHE A 222 -40.69 -19.33 -5.16
CA PHE A 222 -39.53 -19.57 -6.01
C PHE A 222 -39.54 -18.60 -7.20
N LEU A 223 -38.37 -18.05 -7.52
CA LEU A 223 -38.21 -17.07 -8.60
C LEU A 223 -37.04 -17.51 -9.51
N PRO A 224 -37.33 -18.02 -10.72
CA PRO A 224 -36.31 -18.48 -11.68
C PRO A 224 -35.14 -17.50 -11.96
N PRO A 225 -35.33 -16.16 -11.96
CA PRO A 225 -34.25 -15.22 -12.22
C PRO A 225 -33.13 -15.23 -11.16
N PHE A 226 -33.35 -15.78 -9.96
CA PHE A 226 -32.31 -15.79 -8.93
C PHE A 226 -31.13 -16.74 -9.26
N GLY A 227 -31.33 -17.72 -10.13
CA GLY A 227 -30.25 -18.59 -10.60
C GLY A 227 -29.15 -17.80 -11.32
N THR A 228 -29.51 -16.85 -12.18
CA THR A 228 -28.53 -16.01 -12.89
C THR A 228 -27.86 -15.00 -11.95
N TRP A 229 -28.57 -14.51 -10.94
CA TRP A 229 -28.01 -13.61 -9.92
C TRP A 229 -26.92 -14.29 -9.09
N TYR A 230 -27.14 -15.52 -8.61
CA TYR A 230 -26.12 -16.29 -7.90
C TYR A 230 -24.90 -16.59 -8.78
N ALA A 231 -25.12 -16.94 -10.05
CA ALA A 231 -24.03 -17.17 -11.00
C ALA A 231 -23.21 -15.89 -11.23
N ALA A 232 -23.88 -14.75 -11.42
CA ALA A 232 -23.24 -13.45 -11.58
C ALA A 232 -22.36 -13.08 -10.37
N MET A 233 -22.84 -13.32 -9.14
CA MET A 233 -22.04 -13.08 -7.93
C MET A 233 -20.79 -13.95 -7.86
N LEU A 234 -20.89 -15.24 -8.20
CA LEU A 234 -19.74 -16.15 -8.22
C LEU A 234 -18.64 -15.66 -9.18
N PHE A 235 -19.02 -15.20 -10.38
CA PHE A 235 -18.07 -14.65 -11.35
C PHE A 235 -17.56 -13.26 -10.98
N ALA A 236 -18.32 -12.46 -10.23
CA ALA A 236 -17.92 -11.13 -9.82
C ALA A 236 -16.89 -11.14 -8.67
N VAL A 237 -16.96 -12.10 -7.76
CA VAL A 237 -16.07 -12.16 -6.58
C VAL A 237 -14.60 -12.39 -6.97
N VAL A 238 -14.34 -13.20 -8.00
CA VAL A 238 -12.95 -13.56 -8.37
C VAL A 238 -12.14 -12.35 -8.85
N PRO A 239 -12.63 -11.51 -9.80
CA PRO A 239 -11.92 -10.28 -10.17
C PRO A 239 -11.89 -9.24 -9.03
N LEU A 240 -12.93 -9.17 -8.19
CA LEU A 240 -13.04 -8.19 -7.11
C LEU A 240 -11.87 -8.28 -6.12
N ARG A 241 -11.36 -9.50 -5.88
CA ARG A 241 -10.17 -9.75 -5.06
C ARG A 241 -8.92 -9.00 -5.56
N ASN A 242 -8.77 -8.80 -6.87
CA ASN A 242 -7.60 -8.12 -7.43
C ASN A 242 -7.69 -6.59 -7.37
N PHE A 243 -8.88 -6.06 -7.07
CA PHE A 243 -9.08 -4.63 -6.82
C PHE A 243 -8.91 -4.25 -5.36
N LEU A 244 -8.56 -5.23 -4.50
CA LEU A 244 -8.17 -4.92 -3.13
C LEU A 244 -6.94 -4.01 -3.15
N PRO A 245 -6.87 -3.00 -2.28
CA PRO A 245 -5.78 -2.04 -2.32
C PRO A 245 -4.40 -2.67 -2.15
N GLY A 246 -3.48 -2.28 -3.03
CA GLY A 246 -2.14 -2.87 -3.09
C GLY A 246 -2.10 -4.28 -3.67
N ALA A 247 -3.21 -4.77 -4.24
CA ALA A 247 -3.35 -6.05 -4.94
C ALA A 247 -2.60 -7.19 -4.23
N PRO A 248 -3.14 -7.72 -3.12
CA PRO A 248 -2.42 -8.67 -2.27
C PRO A 248 -1.90 -9.85 -3.10
N PRO A 249 -0.71 -10.37 -2.78
CA PRO A 249 -0.14 -11.47 -3.55
C PRO A 249 -1.03 -12.71 -3.47
N PRO A 250 -1.06 -13.57 -4.49
CA PRO A 250 -1.80 -14.82 -4.45
C PRO A 250 -1.42 -15.66 -3.21
N GLY A 251 -2.41 -16.17 -2.48
CA GLY A 251 -2.16 -16.95 -1.27
C GLY A 251 -2.00 -16.12 0.01
N ALA A 252 -2.26 -14.81 -0.07
CA ALA A 252 -2.42 -13.98 1.12
C ALA A 252 -3.54 -14.50 2.03
N TRP A 253 -3.48 -14.13 3.31
CA TRP A 253 -4.42 -14.57 4.33
C TRP A 253 -5.88 -14.30 3.95
N ILE A 254 -6.16 -13.20 3.25
CA ILE A 254 -7.50 -12.86 2.75
C ILE A 254 -8.09 -13.92 1.81
N ASP A 255 -7.27 -14.57 0.98
CA ASP A 255 -7.75 -15.60 0.05
C ASP A 255 -8.25 -16.82 0.84
N GLN A 256 -7.49 -17.21 1.85
CA GLN A 256 -7.78 -18.37 2.70
C GLN A 256 -8.89 -18.10 3.72
N GLY A 257 -8.86 -16.92 4.34
CA GLY A 257 -9.74 -16.53 5.43
C GLY A 257 -11.08 -15.98 4.98
N LEU A 258 -11.16 -15.38 3.78
CA LEU A 258 -12.37 -14.72 3.30
C LEU A 258 -12.84 -15.23 1.94
N VAL A 259 -12.01 -15.13 0.91
CA VAL A 259 -12.45 -15.31 -0.49
C VAL A 259 -13.00 -16.72 -0.72
N ILE A 260 -12.30 -17.75 -0.23
CA ILE A 260 -12.76 -19.15 -0.32
C ILE A 260 -14.12 -19.33 0.37
N TRP A 261 -14.32 -18.73 1.54
CA TRP A 261 -15.58 -18.83 2.29
C TRP A 261 -16.73 -18.10 1.61
N VAL A 262 -16.44 -16.97 0.98
CA VAL A 262 -17.42 -16.24 0.17
C VAL A 262 -17.87 -17.10 -1.01
N LEU A 263 -16.93 -17.70 -1.75
CA LEU A 263 -17.24 -18.59 -2.86
C LEU A 263 -18.00 -19.84 -2.40
N LEU A 264 -17.59 -20.45 -1.28
CA LEU A 264 -18.28 -21.60 -0.70
C LEU A 264 -19.70 -21.25 -0.27
N GLY A 265 -19.92 -20.09 0.35
CA GLY A 265 -21.23 -19.61 0.74
C GLY A 265 -22.15 -19.38 -0.46
N LEU A 266 -21.64 -18.75 -1.52
CA LEU A 266 -22.37 -18.56 -2.77
C LEU A 266 -22.69 -19.87 -3.49
N ALA A 267 -21.71 -20.79 -3.57
CA ALA A 267 -21.94 -22.12 -4.12
C ALA A 267 -23.00 -22.90 -3.32
N THR A 268 -22.95 -22.80 -1.98
CA THR A 268 -23.95 -23.40 -1.10
C THR A 268 -25.34 -22.80 -1.33
N ALA A 269 -25.44 -21.47 -1.46
CA ALA A 269 -26.70 -20.80 -1.79
C ALA A 269 -27.26 -21.27 -3.13
N MET A 270 -26.40 -21.46 -4.14
CA MET A 270 -26.79 -22.02 -5.43
C MET A 270 -27.35 -23.44 -5.30
N VAL A 271 -26.69 -24.32 -4.54
CA VAL A 271 -27.17 -25.69 -4.30
C VAL A 271 -28.54 -25.67 -3.60
N ILE A 272 -28.70 -24.85 -2.56
CA ILE A 272 -29.99 -24.70 -1.85
C ILE A 272 -31.08 -24.21 -2.82
N TYR A 273 -30.76 -23.26 -3.70
CA TYR A 273 -31.69 -22.77 -4.72
C TYR A 273 -32.13 -23.88 -5.69
N ILE A 274 -31.21 -24.73 -6.16
CA ILE A 274 -31.56 -25.87 -7.02
C ILE A 274 -32.43 -26.89 -6.27
N ILE A 275 -32.17 -27.13 -4.99
CA ILE A 275 -33.03 -27.97 -4.14
C ILE A 275 -34.43 -27.36 -4.01
N ALA A 276 -34.52 -26.05 -3.78
CA ALA A 276 -35.80 -25.34 -3.72
C ALA A 276 -36.58 -25.49 -5.03
N TRP A 277 -35.93 -25.29 -6.18
CA TRP A 277 -36.52 -25.49 -7.50
C TRP A 277 -37.05 -26.91 -7.70
N TYR A 278 -36.26 -27.92 -7.34
CA TYR A 278 -36.68 -29.32 -7.45
C TYR A 278 -37.92 -29.62 -6.59
N ARG A 279 -37.99 -29.04 -5.39
CA ARG A 279 -39.11 -29.21 -4.44
C ARG A 279 -40.35 -28.37 -4.78
N ASP A 280 -40.23 -27.37 -5.63
CA ASP A 280 -41.34 -26.48 -6.02
C ASP A 280 -42.21 -27.11 -7.12
N ARG A 281 -41.72 -28.15 -7.81
CA ARG A 281 -42.46 -28.92 -8.81
C ARG A 281 -43.30 -30.08 -8.23
N ALA A 282 -43.48 -30.13 -6.91
CA ALA A 282 -44.34 -31.08 -6.20
C ALA A 282 -45.35 -30.35 -5.32
#